data_AF-A0ABD7GNP2-F1
#
_entry.id   AF-A0ABD7GNP2-F1
#
_cell.length_a   1.000
_cell.length_b   1.000
_cell.length_c   1.000
_cell.angle_alpha   90.00
_cell.angle_beta   90.00
_cell.angle_gamma   90.00
#
_symmetry.space_group_name_H-M   'P 1'
#
loop_
_entity.id
_entity.type
_entity.pdbx_description
1 polymer ?
#
loop_
_entity_poly.entity_id
_entity_poly.type
_entity_poly.pdbx_seq_one_letter_code
_entity_poly.pdbx_strand_id
1 'polypeptide(L)'
;PLGLGTVKFGRDQGVKYPSGFTIPDDREAADLLALARDLGINLIDTAPAYGRSEERLGPLLRGQREHWVIVSKVGEEFVDGQSV
;
A
#
# COMPACT_ATOMS: atom_id res chain seq x y z
N PRO A 1 7.56 4.11 -17.18
CA PRO A 1 6.24 3.58 -16.73
C PRO A 1 6.42 2.97 -15.33
N LEU A 2 5.55 3.31 -14.36
CA LEU A 2 5.67 2.92 -12.96
C LEU A 2 4.30 2.63 -12.32
N GLY A 3 4.29 1.83 -11.24
CA GLY A 3 3.16 1.61 -10.35
C GLY A 3 3.55 1.83 -8.89
N LEU A 4 2.57 2.11 -8.03
CA LEU A 4 2.78 2.37 -6.60
C LEU A 4 2.62 1.09 -5.78
N GLY A 5 3.73 0.59 -5.21
CA GLY A 5 3.70 -0.51 -4.24
C GLY A 5 3.34 -0.05 -2.84
N THR A 6 2.45 -0.78 -2.15
CA THR A 6 1.83 -0.31 -0.89
C THR A 6 2.20 -1.12 0.36
N VAL A 7 3.24 -1.95 0.33
CA VAL A 7 3.69 -2.71 1.52
C VAL A 7 3.83 -1.82 2.75
N LYS A 8 4.46 -0.64 2.58
CA LYS A 8 4.73 0.30 3.67
C LYS A 8 3.49 0.99 4.21
N PHE A 9 2.32 0.85 3.59
CA PHE A 9 1.07 1.39 4.13
C PHE A 9 0.53 0.54 5.27
N GLY A 10 0.87 -0.75 5.32
CA GLY A 10 0.29 -1.66 6.30
C GLY A 10 1.27 -2.50 7.10
N ARG A 11 2.57 -2.53 6.75
CA ARG A 11 3.56 -3.41 7.38
C ARG A 11 4.96 -2.78 7.40
N ASP A 12 5.59 -2.82 8.58
CA ASP A 12 6.98 -2.40 8.85
C ASP A 12 7.88 -3.55 9.35
N GLN A 13 7.31 -4.73 9.62
CA GLN A 13 8.01 -5.91 10.11
C GLN A 13 8.25 -6.96 9.02
N GLY A 14 9.30 -7.79 9.16
CA GLY A 14 9.57 -8.90 8.24
C GLY A 14 9.79 -8.49 6.79
N VAL A 15 10.25 -7.25 6.57
CA VAL A 15 10.52 -6.65 5.25
C VAL A 15 12.02 -6.51 5.04
N LYS A 16 12.49 -6.75 3.81
CA LYS A 16 13.92 -6.71 3.47
C LYS A 16 14.41 -5.26 3.26
N TYR A 17 14.51 -4.49 4.35
CA TYR A 17 15.11 -3.15 4.33
C TYR A 17 16.28 -3.05 5.31
N PRO A 18 17.34 -2.30 4.97
CA PRO A 18 18.55 -2.19 5.79
C PRO A 18 18.34 -1.41 7.09
N SER A 19 17.29 -0.58 7.14
CA SER A 19 16.88 0.18 8.32
C SER A 19 15.37 0.06 8.52
N GLY A 20 14.93 0.21 9.77
CA GLY A 20 13.51 0.36 10.08
C GLY A 20 12.92 1.61 9.41
N PHE A 21 11.61 1.60 9.23
CA PHE A 21 10.84 2.76 8.76
C PHE A 21 9.50 2.78 9.49
N THR A 22 8.89 3.95 9.54
CA THR A 22 7.56 4.13 10.11
C THR A 22 6.52 4.01 9.00
N ILE A 23 5.39 3.37 9.32
CA ILE A 23 4.21 3.38 8.46
C ILE A 23 3.72 4.83 8.35
N PRO A 24 3.46 5.36 7.13
CA PRO A 24 2.97 6.72 6.97
C PRO A 24 1.60 6.86 7.60
N ASP A 25 1.32 8.00 8.21
CA ASP A 25 -0.03 8.31 8.70
C ASP A 25 -1.02 8.46 7.52
N ASP A 26 -2.30 8.63 7.82
CA ASP A 26 -3.34 8.72 6.77
C ASP A 26 -3.17 9.97 5.90
N ARG A 27 -2.59 11.06 6.44
CA ARG A 27 -2.35 12.28 5.68
C ARG A 27 -1.19 12.09 4.72
N GLU A 28 -0.08 11.54 5.19
CA GLU A 28 1.09 11.21 4.38
C GLU A 28 0.74 10.21 3.26
N ALA A 29 -0.09 9.20 3.56
CA ALA A 29 -0.56 8.24 2.57
C ALA A 29 -1.46 8.90 1.50
N ALA A 30 -2.36 9.80 1.90
CA ALA A 30 -3.20 10.55 0.98
C ALA A 30 -2.39 11.50 0.09
N ASP A 31 -1.43 12.23 0.67
CA ASP A 31 -0.55 13.15 -0.06
C ASP A 31 0.33 12.37 -1.06
N LEU A 32 0.79 11.16 -0.71
CA LEU A 32 1.54 10.29 -1.62
C LEU A 32 0.68 9.80 -2.80
N LEU A 33 -0.58 9.44 -2.55
CA LEU A 33 -1.52 9.04 -3.60
C LEU A 33 -1.85 10.20 -4.55
N ALA A 34 -2.02 11.42 -4.01
CA ALA A 34 -2.23 12.62 -4.80
C ALA A 34 -1.01 12.91 -5.70
N LEU A 35 0.20 12.88 -5.13
CA LEU A 35 1.43 13.06 -5.90
C LEU A 35 1.61 11.99 -6.99
N ALA A 36 1.34 10.71 -6.67
CA ALA A 36 1.41 9.64 -7.65
C ALA A 36 0.46 9.88 -8.83
N ARG A 37 -0.76 10.35 -8.55
CA ARG A 37 -1.75 10.72 -9.57
C ARG A 37 -1.27 11.89 -10.43
N ASP A 38 -0.72 12.94 -9.82
CA ASP A 38 -0.19 14.12 -10.53
C ASP A 38 1.01 13.76 -11.44
N LEU A 39 1.79 12.75 -11.04
CA LEU A 39 2.88 12.18 -11.84
C LEU A 39 2.41 11.20 -12.93
N GLY A 40 1.09 11.01 -13.09
CA GLY A 40 0.49 10.15 -14.11
C GLY A 40 0.50 8.66 -13.78
N ILE A 41 0.73 8.27 -12.53
CA ILE A 41 0.62 6.87 -12.09
C ILE A 41 -0.86 6.53 -11.91
N ASN A 42 -1.28 5.37 -12.44
CA ASN A 42 -2.63 4.84 -12.28
C ASN A 42 -2.65 3.38 -11.78
N LEU A 43 -1.51 2.76 -11.48
CA LEU A 43 -1.43 1.39 -10.96
C LEU A 43 -1.08 1.39 -9.47
N ILE A 44 -1.87 0.68 -8.67
CA ILE A 44 -1.61 0.40 -7.24
C ILE A 44 -1.43 -1.10 -7.05
N ASP A 45 -0.39 -1.49 -6.33
CA ASP A 45 -0.11 -2.87 -5.93
C ASP A 45 -0.28 -3.04 -4.41
N THR A 46 -1.12 -3.98 -4.00
CA THR A 46 -1.39 -4.36 -2.61
C THR A 46 -1.43 -5.88 -2.42
N ALA A 47 -1.65 -6.35 -1.19
CA ALA A 47 -1.85 -7.77 -0.84
C ALA A 47 -2.36 -7.91 0.61
N PRO A 48 -3.04 -9.03 0.95
CA PRO A 48 -3.36 -9.38 2.34
C PRO A 48 -2.14 -9.46 3.26
N ALA A 49 -1.02 -10.03 2.77
CA ALA A 49 0.23 -10.13 3.52
C ALA A 49 0.93 -8.78 3.81
N TYR A 50 0.42 -7.67 3.26
CA TYR A 50 0.95 -6.33 3.47
C TYR A 50 0.33 -5.66 4.71
N GLY A 51 0.02 -6.46 5.73
CA GLY A 51 -0.63 -6.02 6.97
C GLY A 51 -1.94 -5.30 6.68
N ARG A 52 -2.08 -4.05 7.15
CA ARG A 52 -3.32 -3.27 6.99
C ARG A 52 -3.42 -2.49 5.67
N SER A 53 -2.63 -2.81 4.65
CA SER A 53 -2.60 -2.03 3.40
C SER A 53 -3.96 -2.00 2.69
N GLU A 54 -4.59 -3.17 2.50
CA GLU A 54 -5.92 -3.25 1.86
C GLU A 54 -7.00 -2.51 2.65
N GLU A 55 -6.99 -2.66 3.98
CA GLU A 55 -7.93 -1.98 4.88
C GLU A 55 -7.81 -0.45 4.75
N ARG A 56 -6.58 0.08 4.72
CA ARG A 56 -6.33 1.53 4.60
C ARG A 56 -6.64 2.08 3.21
N LEU A 57 -6.41 1.31 2.15
CA LEU A 57 -6.69 1.76 0.78
C LEU A 57 -8.19 2.02 0.54
N GLY A 58 -9.09 1.29 1.20
CA GLY A 58 -10.54 1.50 1.05
C GLY A 58 -10.97 2.96 1.31
N PRO A 59 -10.72 3.51 2.51
CA PRO A 59 -10.96 4.92 2.81
C PRO A 59 -10.15 5.89 1.95
N LEU A 60 -8.84 5.63 1.74
CA LEU A 60 -7.93 6.53 1.01
C LEU A 60 -8.29 6.70 -0.48
N LEU A 61 -8.93 5.70 -1.09
CA LEU A 61 -9.32 5.75 -2.50
C LEU A 61 -10.75 6.26 -2.73
N ARG A 62 -11.49 6.63 -1.67
CA ARG A 62 -12.86 7.15 -1.79
C ARG A 62 -12.87 8.44 -2.63
N GLY A 63 -13.77 8.50 -3.61
CA GLY A 63 -13.88 9.64 -4.53
C GLY A 63 -12.86 9.65 -5.68
N GLN A 64 -11.89 8.72 -5.69
CA GLN A 64 -10.89 8.61 -6.75
C GLN A 64 -10.64 7.18 -7.23
N ARG A 65 -11.49 6.22 -6.83
CA ARG A 65 -11.35 4.79 -7.16
C ARG A 65 -11.18 4.54 -8.66
N GLU A 66 -11.96 5.20 -9.50
CA GLU A 66 -11.95 5.00 -10.96
C GLU A 66 -10.63 5.36 -11.64
N HIS A 67 -9.79 6.19 -11.01
CA HIS A 67 -8.45 6.50 -11.53
C HIS A 67 -7.51 5.28 -11.46
N TRP A 68 -7.72 4.38 -10.51
CA TRP A 68 -6.73 3.36 -10.13
C TRP A 68 -7.05 1.98 -10.71
N VAL A 69 -6.07 1.38 -11.37
CA VAL A 69 -5.98 -0.06 -11.59
C VAL A 69 -5.35 -0.67 -10.34
N ILE A 70 -6.09 -1.54 -9.65
CA ILE A 70 -5.65 -2.15 -8.39
C ILE A 70 -5.27 -3.60 -8.65
N VAL A 71 -4.05 -3.96 -8.25
CA VAL A 71 -3.54 -5.33 -8.22
C VAL A 71 -3.47 -5.77 -6.77
N SER A 72 -4.17 -6.85 -6.42
CA SER A 72 -3.99 -7.54 -5.15
C SER A 72 -3.48 -8.96 -5.40
N LYS A 73 -3.16 -9.67 -4.32
CA LYS A 73 -2.56 -11.01 -4.32
C LYS A 73 -3.37 -11.92 -3.40
N VAL A 74 -3.18 -13.22 -3.55
CA VAL A 74 -3.79 -14.25 -2.71
C VAL A 74 -2.75 -15.33 -2.39
N GLY A 75 -2.99 -16.10 -1.33
CA GLY A 75 -2.16 -17.26 -0.96
C GLY A 75 -1.05 -16.99 0.06
N GLU A 76 -0.95 -15.77 0.61
CA GLU A 76 -0.07 -15.43 1.73
C GLU A 76 -0.84 -14.54 2.71
N GLU A 77 -0.75 -14.85 4.00
CA GLU A 77 -1.23 -13.99 5.09
C GLU A 77 -0.04 -13.53 5.96
N PHE A 78 -0.20 -12.41 6.67
CA PHE A 78 0.80 -11.97 7.64
C PHE A 78 0.19 -11.93 9.03
N VAL A 79 0.53 -12.93 9.84
CA VAL A 79 -0.04 -13.18 11.17
C VAL A 79 1.10 -13.26 12.18
N ASP A 80 0.97 -12.56 13.30
CA ASP A 80 1.94 -12.57 14.42
C ASP A 80 3.41 -12.36 14.00
N GLY A 81 3.64 -11.46 13.03
CA GLY A 81 4.99 -11.12 12.57
C GLY A 81 5.57 -12.10 11.55
N GLN A 82 4.80 -13.09 11.09
CA GLN A 82 5.24 -14.14 10.17
C GLN A 82 4.35 -14.17 8.91
N SER A 83 4.99 -14.41 7.76
CA SER A 83 4.29 -14.71 6.51
C SER A 83 3.95 -16.20 6.50
N VAL A 84 2.67 -16.53 6.31
CA VAL A 84 2.13 -17.90 6.30
C VAL A 84 1.39 -18.22 5.01
#